data_AF-A0A2M8KRA6-F1
#
_entry.id   AF-A0A2M8KRA6-F1
#
_cell.length_a   1.000
_cell.length_b   1.000
_cell.length_c   1.000
_cell.angle_alpha   90.00
_cell.angle_beta   90.00
_cell.angle_gamma   90.00
#
_symmetry.space_group_name_H-M   'P 1'
#
loop_
_entity.id
_entity.type
_entity.pdbx_description
1 polymer ?
#
loop_
_entity_poly.entity_id
_entity_poly.type
_entity_poly.pdbx_seq_one_letter_code
_entity_poly.pdbx_strand_id
1 'polypeptide(L)'
;MIIDSMIGMRAWIREHTLLFLFIVTFLLYTPSLFGKFVWDDEDFVYANTYVQQFQVDKFFTENAIAGRGGKQSNYYRPIQETIYALEYKMVGQNPFLYHLDNNILHALVGVVLYLVLLEIGAPY
;
A
#
# COMPACT_ATOMS: atom_id res chain seq x y z
N MET A 1 40.68 4.97 13.18
CA MET A 1 40.43 6.43 13.04
C MET A 1 39.92 6.82 11.64
N ILE A 2 40.69 6.63 10.55
CA ILE A 2 40.20 7.00 9.18
C ILE A 2 39.12 6.03 8.68
N ILE A 3 39.31 4.70 8.80
CA ILE A 3 38.33 3.70 8.34
C ILE A 3 36.99 3.84 9.06
N ASP A 4 37.01 4.05 10.38
CA ASP A 4 35.79 4.25 11.19
C ASP A 4 35.01 5.49 10.73
N SER A 5 35.73 6.57 10.36
CA SER A 5 35.11 7.79 9.83
C SER A 5 34.46 7.56 8.46
N MET A 6 35.04 6.71 7.62
CA MET A 6 34.48 6.38 6.30
C MET A 6 33.25 5.48 6.40
N ILE A 7 33.24 4.52 7.33
CA ILE A 7 32.07 3.67 7.60
C ILE A 7 30.91 4.51 8.12
N GLY A 8 31.18 5.41 9.08
CA GLY A 8 30.18 6.34 9.62
C GLY A 8 29.59 7.25 8.56
N MET A 9 30.42 7.80 7.67
CA MET A 9 29.95 8.66 6.57
C MET A 9 29.05 7.91 5.58
N ARG A 10 29.38 6.67 5.22
CA ARG A 10 28.54 5.85 4.32
C ARG A 10 27.19 5.49 4.94
N ALA A 11 27.18 5.13 6.23
CA ALA A 11 25.95 4.85 6.96
C ALA A 11 25.04 6.09 7.03
N TRP A 12 25.64 7.24 7.35
CA TRP A 12 24.94 8.52 7.38
C TRP A 12 24.31 8.87 6.02
N ILE A 13 25.07 8.81 4.93
CA ILE A 13 24.55 9.08 3.58
C ILE A 13 23.37 8.17 3.27
N ARG A 14 23.53 6.85 3.51
CA ARG A 14 22.49 5.86 3.25
C ARG A 14 21.21 6.21 4.00
N GLU A 15 21.27 6.40 5.31
CA GLU A 15 20.09 6.69 6.14
C GLU A 15 19.35 7.95 5.69
N HIS A 16 20.09 9.01 5.34
CA HIS A 16 19.50 10.24 4.82
C HIS A 16 18.89 10.05 3.44
N THR A 17 19.49 9.22 2.58
CA THR A 17 18.89 8.83 1.29
C THR A 17 17.59 8.05 1.51
N LEU A 18 17.54 7.10 2.43
CA LEU A 18 16.31 6.34 2.74
C LEU A 18 15.20 7.27 3.22
N LEU A 19 15.52 8.17 4.15
CA LEU A 19 14.56 9.15 4.68
C LEU A 19 14.10 10.13 3.61
N PHE A 20 15.02 10.63 2.78
CA PHE A 20 14.71 11.52 1.66
C PHE A 20 13.76 10.84 0.66
N LEU A 21 14.05 9.60 0.26
CA LEU A 21 13.20 8.82 -0.64
C LEU A 21 11.79 8.65 -0.06
N PHE A 22 11.70 8.25 1.21
CA PHE A 22 10.41 8.09 1.88
C PHE A 22 9.61 9.41 1.88
N ILE A 23 10.22 10.51 2.35
CA ILE A 23 9.55 11.81 2.49
C ILE A 23 9.11 12.34 1.13
N VAL A 24 10.01 12.33 0.14
CA VAL A 24 9.70 12.85 -1.20
C VAL A 24 8.59 12.03 -1.85
N THR A 25 8.65 10.70 -1.80
CA THR A 25 7.58 9.85 -2.34
C THR A 25 6.26 10.12 -1.63
N PHE A 26 6.23 10.16 -0.29
CA PHE A 26 5.00 10.42 0.46
C PHE A 26 4.41 11.81 0.14
N LEU A 27 5.24 12.85 0.05
CA LEU A 27 4.80 14.22 -0.25
C LEU A 27 4.24 14.34 -1.68
N LEU A 28 4.85 13.66 -2.66
CA LEU A 28 4.36 13.65 -4.04
C LEU A 28 2.95 13.07 -4.16
N TYR A 29 2.62 12.07 -3.34
CA TYR A 29 1.30 11.45 -3.32
C TYR A 29 0.33 12.06 -2.31
N THR A 30 0.74 13.05 -1.50
CA THR A 30 -0.15 13.71 -0.52
C THR A 30 -1.47 14.23 -1.11
N PRO A 31 -1.54 14.74 -2.36
CA PRO A 31 -2.82 15.12 -2.96
C PRO A 31 -3.85 13.98 -3.04
N SER A 32 -3.43 12.72 -3.14
CA SER A 32 -4.35 11.58 -3.20
C SER A 32 -5.11 11.35 -1.89
N LEU A 33 -4.58 11.79 -0.75
CA LEU A 33 -5.21 11.62 0.57
C LEU A 33 -6.60 12.27 0.65
N PHE A 34 -6.82 13.31 -0.14
CA PHE A 34 -8.06 14.08 -0.15
C PHE A 34 -8.92 13.78 -1.39
N GLY A 35 -8.53 12.76 -2.16
CA GLY A 35 -9.32 12.22 -3.26
C GLY A 35 -10.60 11.53 -2.76
N LYS A 36 -11.53 11.32 -3.69
CA LYS A 36 -12.66 10.42 -3.48
C LYS A 36 -12.27 9.03 -3.98
N PHE A 37 -13.02 8.01 -3.58
CA PHE A 37 -12.97 6.73 -4.26
C PHE A 37 -13.24 6.90 -5.76
N VAL A 38 -12.50 6.17 -6.57
CA VAL A 38 -12.57 6.22 -8.04
C VAL A 38 -12.53 4.82 -8.64
N TRP A 39 -13.20 4.67 -9.79
CA TRP A 39 -13.12 3.49 -10.64
C TRP A 39 -13.49 2.19 -9.91
N ASP A 40 -12.52 1.32 -9.66
CA ASP A 40 -12.69 -0.01 -9.12
C ASP A 40 -12.86 -0.03 -7.60
N ASP A 41 -12.59 1.07 -6.91
CA ASP A 41 -12.92 1.21 -5.47
C ASP A 41 -14.41 0.91 -5.19
N GLU A 42 -15.28 1.21 -6.14
CA GLU A 42 -16.70 0.86 -6.05
C GLU A 42 -16.89 -0.66 -6.03
N ASP A 43 -16.27 -1.37 -6.97
CA ASP A 43 -16.35 -2.83 -7.09
C ASP A 43 -15.76 -3.55 -5.88
N PHE A 44 -14.67 -3.04 -5.33
CA PHE A 44 -13.91 -3.74 -4.30
C PHE A 44 -14.25 -3.33 -2.86
N VAL A 45 -14.66 -2.08 -2.63
CA VAL A 45 -14.82 -1.53 -1.27
C VAL A 45 -16.29 -1.32 -0.94
N TYR A 46 -16.91 -0.29 -1.52
CA TYR A 46 -18.16 0.24 -1.00
C TYR A 46 -19.42 -0.26 -1.73
N ALA A 47 -19.32 -1.03 -2.82
CA ALA A 47 -20.43 -1.81 -3.37
C ALA A 47 -20.23 -3.33 -3.20
N ASN A 48 -19.12 -3.76 -2.57
CA ASN A 48 -18.86 -5.17 -2.27
C ASN A 48 -19.48 -5.56 -0.92
N THR A 49 -20.59 -6.30 -0.96
CA THR A 49 -21.28 -6.74 0.26
C THR A 49 -20.46 -7.70 1.14
N TYR A 50 -19.52 -8.46 0.56
CA TYR A 50 -18.65 -9.35 1.34
C TYR A 50 -17.68 -8.55 2.20
N VAL A 51 -17.12 -7.47 1.65
CA VAL A 51 -16.25 -6.53 2.36
C VAL A 51 -17.02 -5.78 3.44
N GLN A 52 -18.20 -5.23 3.10
CA GLN A 52 -19.03 -4.48 4.06
C GLN A 52 -19.47 -5.33 5.26
N GLN A 53 -19.74 -6.62 5.05
CA GLN A 53 -20.26 -7.54 6.07
C GLN A 53 -19.18 -8.44 6.69
N PHE A 54 -17.91 -8.26 6.31
CA PHE A 54 -16.79 -9.06 6.81
C PHE A 54 -16.97 -10.57 6.57
N GLN A 55 -17.43 -10.97 5.38
CA GLN A 55 -17.64 -12.37 5.00
C GLN A 55 -16.32 -13.04 4.58
N VAL A 56 -15.45 -13.33 5.55
CA VAL A 56 -14.07 -13.79 5.29
C VAL A 56 -14.02 -15.10 4.50
N ASP A 57 -14.96 -16.02 4.70
CA ASP A 57 -15.04 -17.26 3.93
C ASP A 57 -15.17 -17.00 2.43
N LYS A 58 -15.86 -15.94 2.03
CA LYS A 58 -16.05 -15.55 0.63
C LYS A 58 -14.78 -15.03 -0.01
N PHE A 59 -13.92 -14.33 0.73
CA PHE A 59 -12.66 -13.81 0.20
C PHE A 59 -11.75 -14.92 -0.36
N PHE A 60 -11.83 -16.12 0.21
CA PHE A 60 -10.98 -17.25 -0.18
C PHE A 60 -11.66 -18.24 -1.13
N THR A 61 -12.97 -18.12 -1.36
CA THR A 61 -13.76 -19.08 -2.14
C THR A 61 -14.40 -18.49 -3.40
N GLU A 62 -14.54 -17.17 -3.47
CA GLU A 62 -15.15 -16.46 -4.59
C GLU A 62 -14.12 -15.53 -5.28
N ASN A 63 -14.52 -14.93 -6.40
CA ASN A 63 -13.73 -13.86 -7.00
C ASN A 63 -13.91 -12.53 -6.23
N ALA A 64 -12.92 -11.66 -6.28
CA ALA A 64 -12.79 -10.49 -5.41
C ALA A 64 -13.83 -9.37 -5.62
N ILE A 65 -14.69 -9.48 -6.63
CA ILE A 65 -15.80 -8.54 -6.87
C ILE A 65 -17.17 -9.24 -6.85
N ALA A 66 -17.21 -10.53 -6.48
CA ALA A 66 -18.44 -11.30 -6.42
C ALA A 66 -19.46 -10.70 -5.43
N GLY A 67 -18.99 -10.05 -4.36
CA GLY A 67 -19.86 -9.38 -3.40
C GLY A 67 -20.58 -8.15 -3.97
N ARG A 68 -20.21 -7.67 -5.16
CA ARG A 68 -21.00 -6.67 -5.91
C ARG A 68 -22.03 -7.35 -6.81
N GLY A 69 -23.07 -7.91 -6.19
CA GLY A 69 -24.21 -8.48 -6.91
C GLY A 69 -23.88 -9.70 -7.77
N GLY A 70 -22.90 -10.51 -7.38
CA GLY A 70 -22.50 -11.72 -8.11
C GLY A 70 -21.70 -11.44 -9.38
N LYS A 71 -21.09 -10.26 -9.50
CA LYS A 71 -20.25 -9.90 -10.64
C LYS A 71 -19.12 -10.93 -10.82
N GLN A 72 -18.89 -11.32 -12.07
CA GLN A 72 -17.91 -12.33 -12.42
C GLN A 72 -16.58 -11.67 -12.78
N SER A 73 -15.48 -12.25 -12.27
CA SER A 73 -14.12 -11.82 -12.55
C SER A 73 -13.15 -12.98 -12.35
N ASN A 74 -11.95 -12.86 -12.92
CA ASN A 74 -10.82 -13.74 -12.67
C ASN A 74 -9.92 -13.25 -11.51
N TYR A 75 -10.31 -12.18 -10.81
CA TYR A 75 -9.55 -11.65 -9.69
C TYR A 75 -9.71 -12.52 -8.44
N TYR A 76 -8.63 -13.16 -8.00
CA TYR A 76 -8.54 -13.82 -6.71
C TYR A 76 -7.61 -13.00 -5.80
N ARG A 77 -8.18 -12.27 -4.84
CA ARG A 77 -7.43 -11.30 -4.01
C ARG A 77 -7.85 -11.33 -2.53
N PRO A 78 -7.80 -12.51 -1.86
CA PRO A 78 -8.29 -12.68 -0.50
C PRO A 78 -7.67 -11.72 0.52
N ILE A 79 -6.36 -11.46 0.38
CA ILE A 79 -5.64 -10.56 1.30
C ILE A 79 -6.12 -9.11 1.12
N GLN A 80 -6.31 -8.66 -0.12
CA GLN A 80 -6.81 -7.30 -0.41
C GLN A 80 -8.22 -7.12 0.16
N GLU A 81 -9.13 -8.07 -0.07
CA GLU A 81 -10.49 -8.02 0.48
C GLU A 81 -10.50 -8.04 2.01
N THR A 82 -9.61 -8.82 2.63
CA THR A 82 -9.46 -8.85 4.10
C THR A 82 -9.04 -7.49 4.63
N ILE A 83 -8.06 -6.83 4.00
CA ILE A 83 -7.61 -5.49 4.38
C ILE A 83 -8.76 -4.49 4.22
N TYR A 84 -9.42 -4.47 3.05
CA TYR A 84 -10.56 -3.57 2.83
C TYR A 84 -11.71 -3.81 3.81
N ALA A 85 -11.99 -5.06 4.20
CA ALA A 85 -13.04 -5.35 5.17
C ALA A 85 -12.68 -4.82 6.57
N LEU A 86 -11.40 -4.90 6.96
CA LEU A 86 -10.91 -4.31 8.20
C LEU A 86 -11.00 -2.79 8.16
N GLU A 87 -10.53 -2.16 7.09
CA GLU A 87 -10.57 -0.71 6.92
C GLU A 87 -12.02 -0.19 6.86
N TYR A 88 -12.90 -0.88 6.13
CA TYR A 88 -14.31 -0.54 6.05
C TYR A 88 -14.98 -0.61 7.42
N LYS A 89 -14.61 -1.58 8.26
CA LYS A 89 -15.09 -1.64 9.64
C LYS A 89 -14.57 -0.48 10.50
N MET A 90 -13.37 0.03 10.22
CA MET A 90 -12.75 1.12 10.99
C MET A 90 -13.25 2.51 10.58
N VAL A 91 -13.37 2.78 9.27
CA VAL A 91 -13.64 4.12 8.73
C VAL A 91 -14.80 4.18 7.73
N GLY A 92 -15.43 3.05 7.42
CA GLY A 92 -16.53 2.96 6.46
C GLY A 92 -16.10 3.43 5.07
N GLN A 93 -16.89 4.33 4.49
CA GLN A 93 -16.64 4.88 3.16
C GLN A 93 -15.81 6.18 3.19
N ASN A 94 -15.06 6.44 4.26
CA ASN A 94 -14.14 7.57 4.29
C ASN A 94 -12.81 7.18 3.60
N PRO A 95 -12.48 7.75 2.42
CA PRO A 95 -11.33 7.34 1.62
C PRO A 95 -9.97 7.71 2.25
N PHE A 96 -9.94 8.63 3.22
CA PHE A 96 -8.70 9.19 3.74
C PHE A 96 -7.75 8.12 4.29
N LEU A 97 -8.26 7.17 5.10
CA LEU A 97 -7.41 6.15 5.71
C LEU A 97 -6.87 5.16 4.67
N TYR A 98 -7.73 4.72 3.73
CA TYR A 98 -7.35 3.86 2.59
C TYR A 98 -6.30 4.49 1.68
N HIS A 99 -6.23 5.82 1.60
CA HIS A 99 -5.19 6.50 0.83
C HIS A 99 -3.94 6.73 1.67
N LEU A 100 -4.08 6.95 2.97
CA LEU A 100 -2.97 7.19 3.88
C LEU A 100 -2.05 5.98 4.01
N ASP A 101 -2.61 4.81 4.29
CA ASP A 101 -1.85 3.58 4.45
C ASP A 101 -1.19 3.15 3.13
N ASN A 102 -1.91 3.25 1.99
CA ASN A 102 -1.38 3.00 0.66
C ASN A 102 -0.23 3.95 0.31
N ASN A 103 -0.33 5.24 0.65
CA ASN A 103 0.76 6.20 0.43
C ASN A 103 1.99 5.87 1.29
N ILE A 104 1.80 5.48 2.56
CA ILE A 104 2.90 5.04 3.44
C ILE A 104 3.55 3.78 2.89
N LEU A 105 2.75 2.77 2.52
CA LEU A 105 3.25 1.52 1.95
C LEU A 105 3.98 1.75 0.63
N HIS A 106 3.48 2.63 -0.23
CA HIS A 106 4.14 2.98 -1.48
C HIS A 106 5.52 3.60 -1.24
N ALA A 107 5.63 4.53 -0.29
CA ALA A 107 6.90 5.12 0.10
C ALA A 107 7.87 4.06 0.68
N LEU A 108 7.37 3.14 1.52
CA LEU A 108 8.17 2.03 2.06
C LEU A 108 8.64 1.07 0.96
N VAL A 109 7.80 0.72 0.00
CA VAL A 109 8.17 -0.13 -1.14
C VAL A 109 9.28 0.52 -1.97
N GLY A 110 9.23 1.83 -2.18
CA GLY A 110 10.32 2.57 -2.83
C GLY A 110 11.65 2.48 -2.07
N VAL A 111 11.61 2.60 -0.74
CA VAL A 111 12.79 2.44 0.13
C VAL A 111 13.32 1.00 0.06
N VAL A 112 12.45 -0.01 0.14
CA VAL A 112 12.85 -1.42 0.04
C VAL A 112 13.45 -1.72 -1.34
N LEU A 113 12.86 -1.20 -2.42
CA LEU A 113 13.40 -1.34 -3.76
C LEU A 113 14.83 -0.78 -3.85
N TYR A 114 15.07 0.42 -3.32
CA TYR A 114 16.41 1.00 -3.27
C TYR A 114 17.40 0.10 -2.51
N LEU A 115 17.00 -0.45 -1.36
CA LEU A 115 17.84 -1.39 -0.60
C LEU A 115 18.14 -2.67 -1.38
N VAL A 116 17.14 -3.22 -2.08
CA VAL A 116 17.32 -4.40 -2.95
C VAL A 116 18.29 -4.10 -4.09
N LEU A 117 18.18 -2.92 -4.73
CA LEU A 117 19.09 -2.51 -5.80
C LEU A 117 20.54 -2.39 -5.33
N LEU A 118 20.77 -1.89 -4.12
CA LEU A 118 22.10 -1.86 -3.51
C LEU A 118 22.65 -3.27 -3.25
N GLU A 119 21.80 -4.17 -2.74
CA GLU A 119 22.19 -5.54 -2.42
C GLU A 119 22.60 -6.34 -3.66
N ILE A 120 21.88 -6.17 -4.78
CA ILE A 120 22.20 -6.87 -6.04
C ILE A 120 23.34 -6.21 -6.83
N GLY A 121 23.97 -5.16 -6.29
CA GLY A 121 25.13 -4.51 -6.91
C GLY A 121 24.78 -3.67 -8.13
N ALA A 122 23.57 -3.11 -8.20
CA ALA A 122 23.24 -2.15 -9.25
C ALA A 122 24.23 -0.97 -9.18
N PRO A 123 25.01 -0.71 -10.26
CA PRO A 123 25.97 0.38 -10.25
C PRO A 123 25.21 1.71 -10.18
N TYR A 124 25.59 2.55 -9.21
CA TYR A 124 25.22 3.96 -9.15
C TYR A 124 26.11 4.81 -10.07
#